data_AF-A0A3D1QYL5-F1
#
_entry.id   AF-A0A3D1QYL5-F1
#
_cell.length_a   1.000
_cell.length_b   1.000
_cell.length_c   1.000
_cell.angle_alpha   90.00
_cell.angle_beta   90.00
_cell.angle_gamma   90.00
#
_symmetry.space_group_name_H-M   'P 1'
#
loop_
_entity.id
_entity.type
_entity.pdbx_description
1 polymer ?
#
loop_
_entity_poly.entity_id
_entity_poly.type
_entity_poly.pdbx_seq_one_letter_code
_entity_poly.pdbx_strand_id
1 'polypeptide(L)'
;MPFTWDAEVTRFVPNKVLAWKSLGNASVKSAGIIHFDKTDEGTRLHIRMGYNPPAGALGHAFLKVFRADPRKQMHDDLLRFKSLLEKGKATGRQTVTREEVQPQRPLH
;
A
#
# COMPACT_ATOMS: atom_id res chain seq x y z
N MET A 1 -2.12 12.79 13.83
CA MET A 1 -1.17 11.84 14.43
C MET A 1 -0.87 10.76 13.40
N PRO A 2 0.39 10.52 12.99
CA PRO A 2 0.71 9.36 12.17
C PRO A 2 0.48 8.09 12.99
N PHE A 3 -0.22 7.10 12.43
CA PHE A 3 -0.33 5.78 13.04
C PHE A 3 0.92 4.98 12.66
N THR A 4 1.68 4.51 13.64
CA THR A 4 2.85 3.65 13.45
C THR A 4 2.58 2.27 14.01
N TRP A 5 3.14 1.24 13.37
CA TRP A 5 3.11 -0.13 13.87
C TRP A 5 4.44 -0.80 13.56
N ASP A 6 4.85 -1.70 14.46
CA ASP A 6 5.98 -2.59 14.21
C ASP A 6 5.48 -3.86 13.52
N ALA A 7 6.30 -4.39 12.61
CA ALA A 7 6.02 -5.60 11.86
C ALA A 7 7.29 -6.44 11.68
N GLU A 8 7.08 -7.74 11.53
CA GLU A 8 8.12 -8.70 11.16
C GLU A 8 7.93 -9.17 9.72
N VAL A 9 9.05 -9.50 9.07
CA VAL A 9 9.05 -10.18 7.78
C VAL A 9 8.77 -11.66 8.01
N THR A 10 7.67 -12.16 7.47
CA THR A 10 7.25 -13.57 7.62
C THR A 10 7.74 -14.45 6.47
N ARG A 11 8.04 -13.85 5.31
CA ARG A 11 8.68 -14.54 4.19
C ARG A 11 9.48 -13.55 3.35
N PHE A 12 10.68 -13.96 2.98
CA PHE A 12 11.52 -13.22 2.04
C PHE A 12 12.16 -14.17 1.05
N VAL A 13 11.87 -13.97 -0.24
CA VAL A 13 12.57 -14.60 -1.35
C VAL A 13 13.03 -13.46 -2.26
N PRO A 14 14.36 -13.22 -2.37
CA PRO A 14 14.89 -12.11 -3.17
C PRO A 14 14.25 -12.06 -4.56
N ASN A 15 13.80 -10.87 -4.95
CA ASN A 15 13.20 -10.58 -6.25
C ASN A 15 11.95 -11.41 -6.61
N LYS A 16 11.33 -12.09 -5.63
CA LYS A 16 10.14 -12.93 -5.87
C LYS A 16 9.03 -12.67 -4.88
N VAL A 17 9.34 -12.64 -3.58
CA VAL A 17 8.32 -12.53 -2.53
C VAL A 17 8.81 -11.73 -1.32
N LEU A 18 7.96 -10.83 -0.83
CA LEU A 18 8.08 -10.22 0.49
C LEU A 18 6.73 -10.34 1.20
N ALA A 19 6.70 -10.96 2.38
CA ALA A 19 5.52 -11.02 3.23
C ALA A 19 5.84 -10.49 4.63
N TRP A 20 4.86 -9.84 5.25
CA TRP A 20 5.00 -9.27 6.58
C TRP A 20 3.74 -9.49 7.42
N LYS A 21 3.90 -9.32 8.73
CA LYS A 21 2.81 -9.24 9.69
C LYS A 21 3.17 -8.30 10.84
N SER A 22 2.23 -7.49 11.27
CA SER A 22 2.35 -6.63 12.44
C SER A 22 2.55 -7.47 13.71
N LEU A 23 3.35 -6.97 14.65
CA LEU A 23 3.59 -7.65 15.92
C LEU A 23 2.32 -7.77 16.79
N GLY A 24 2.34 -8.68 17.75
CA GLY A 24 1.22 -9.01 18.65
C GLY A 24 0.68 -7.81 19.46
N ASN A 25 1.53 -6.83 19.74
CA ASN A 25 1.22 -5.59 20.45
C ASN A 25 0.91 -4.39 19.54
N ALA A 26 0.94 -4.56 18.21
CA ALA A 26 0.73 -3.46 17.28
C ALA A 26 -0.67 -2.84 17.40
N SER A 27 -0.71 -1.50 17.47
CA SER A 27 -1.92 -0.68 17.52
C SER A 27 -2.78 -0.79 16.25
N VAL A 28 -2.15 -1.12 15.12
CA VAL A 28 -2.80 -1.45 13.86
C VAL A 28 -2.34 -2.84 13.45
N LYS A 29 -3.30 -3.75 13.23
CA LYS A 29 -2.98 -5.08 12.72
C LYS A 29 -2.88 -5.01 11.21
N SER A 30 -1.74 -5.37 10.66
CA SER A 30 -1.48 -5.36 9.22
C SER A 30 -0.76 -6.64 8.82
N ALA A 31 -1.18 -7.25 7.72
CA ALA A 31 -0.46 -8.37 7.13
C ALA A 31 -0.56 -8.27 5.62
N GLY A 32 0.49 -8.69 4.93
CA GLY A 32 0.46 -8.70 3.48
C GLY A 32 1.59 -9.49 2.85
N ILE A 33 1.46 -9.62 1.54
CA ILE A 33 2.42 -10.28 0.66
C ILE A 33 2.49 -9.53 -0.66
N ILE A 34 3.71 -9.36 -1.15
CA ILE A 34 4.05 -8.81 -2.46
C ILE A 34 4.72 -9.93 -3.24
N HIS A 35 4.21 -10.21 -4.44
CA HIS A 35 4.94 -10.99 -5.44
C HIS A 35 5.54 -10.05 -6.47
N PHE A 36 6.74 -10.37 -6.91
CA PHE A 36 7.49 -9.62 -7.90
C PHE A 36 7.61 -10.49 -9.15
N ASP A 37 6.98 -10.04 -10.24
CA ASP A 37 7.03 -10.72 -11.52
C ASP A 37 7.80 -9.86 -12.52
N LYS A 38 8.87 -10.40 -13.09
CA LYS A 38 9.61 -9.72 -14.15
C LYS A 38 8.75 -9.68 -15.42
N THR A 39 8.71 -8.53 -16.06
CA THR A 39 8.09 -8.31 -17.37
C THR A 39 9.09 -7.68 -18.33
N ASP A 40 8.79 -7.66 -19.62
CA ASP A 40 9.69 -7.05 -20.62
C ASP A 40 9.92 -5.55 -20.36
N GLU A 41 8.92 -4.87 -19.79
CA GLU A 41 8.95 -3.43 -19.49
C GLU A 41 9.34 -3.10 -18.04
N GLY A 42 9.67 -4.10 -17.20
CA GLY A 42 10.00 -3.85 -15.78
C GLY A 42 9.58 -4.94 -14.80
N THR A 43 9.01 -4.55 -13.67
CA THR A 43 8.55 -5.48 -12.62
C THR A 43 7.10 -5.20 -12.27
N ARG A 44 6.25 -6.23 -12.37
CA ARG A 44 4.87 -6.20 -11.93
C ARG A 44 4.79 -6.64 -10.47
N LEU A 45 4.14 -5.82 -9.64
CA LEU A 45 3.91 -6.13 -8.23
C LEU A 45 2.48 -6.64 -8.02
N HIS A 46 2.34 -7.85 -7.48
CA HIS A 46 1.07 -8.38 -7.04
C HIS A 46 0.96 -8.29 -5.52
N ILE A 47 0.17 -7.34 -5.04
CA ILE A 47 0.05 -7.01 -3.62
C ILE A 47 -1.27 -7.54 -3.09
N ARG A 48 -1.22 -8.35 -2.03
CA ARG A 48 -2.37 -8.75 -1.22
C ARG A 48 -2.09 -8.35 0.21
N MET A 49 -2.93 -7.52 0.79
CA MET A 49 -2.78 -7.10 2.18
C MET A 49 -4.14 -6.87 2.84
N GLY A 50 -4.17 -7.00 4.15
CA GLY A 50 -5.29 -6.63 4.99
C GLY A 50 -4.80 -5.77 6.14
N TYR A 51 -5.62 -4.79 6.53
CA TYR A 51 -5.41 -4.01 7.75
C TYR A 51 -6.68 -4.06 8.60
N ASN A 52 -6.50 -4.18 9.92
CA ASN A 52 -7.55 -4.03 10.92
C ASN A 52 -7.19 -2.84 11.81
N PRO A 53 -7.96 -1.74 11.74
CA PRO A 53 -7.76 -0.60 12.62
C PRO A 53 -8.09 -0.99 14.08
N PRO A 54 -7.55 -0.27 15.09
CA PRO A 54 -7.75 -0.60 16.49
C PRO A 54 -9.23 -0.57 16.90
N ALA A 55 -9.67 -1.63 17.59
CA ALA A 55 -11.05 -1.82 18.06
C ALA A 55 -11.51 -0.83 19.15
N GLY A 56 -10.63 0.06 19.64
CA GLY A 56 -10.94 1.05 20.67
C GLY A 56 -11.19 2.49 20.17
N ALA A 57 -10.87 2.79 18.90
CA ALA A 57 -11.17 4.09 18.29
C ALA A 57 -12.63 4.21 17.80
N LEU A 58 -13.48 3.28 18.22
CA LEU A 58 -14.93 3.22 17.95
C LEU A 58 -15.75 4.19 18.82
N GLY A 59 -15.12 5.12 19.54
CA GLY A 59 -15.81 6.22 20.23
C GLY A 59 -16.12 7.37 19.27
N HIS A 60 -17.22 7.26 18.51
CA HIS A 60 -17.91 8.33 17.77
C HIS A 60 -17.16 9.14 16.68
N ALA A 61 -15.83 9.15 16.63
CA ALA A 61 -15.04 10.01 15.74
C ALA A 61 -14.68 9.35 14.39
N PHE A 62 -14.50 8.03 14.35
CA PHE A 62 -14.08 7.34 13.12
C PHE A 62 -15.21 7.15 12.10
N LEU A 63 -16.47 7.03 12.52
CA LEU A 63 -17.62 6.86 11.62
C LEU A 63 -17.85 8.05 10.68
N LYS A 64 -17.43 9.27 11.07
CA LYS A 64 -17.54 10.46 10.23
C LYS A 64 -16.37 10.63 9.24
N VAL A 65 -15.18 10.13 9.57
CA VAL A 65 -13.99 10.21 8.72
C VAL A 65 -13.93 9.05 7.71
N PHE A 66 -14.44 7.86 8.08
CA PHE A 66 -14.49 6.66 7.23
C PHE A 66 -15.72 6.56 6.31
N ARG A 67 -16.32 7.70 5.92
CA ARG A 67 -17.05 7.73 4.63
C ARG A 67 -16.11 7.53 3.42
N ALA A 68 -14.80 7.59 3.64
CA ALA A 68 -13.79 7.25 2.65
C ALA A 68 -13.69 5.73 2.49
N ASP A 69 -13.96 5.25 1.27
CA ASP A 69 -13.80 3.85 0.87
C ASP A 69 -12.35 3.39 1.14
N PRO A 70 -12.11 2.49 2.12
CA PRO A 70 -10.77 2.00 2.45
C PRO A 70 -10.03 1.39 1.26
N ARG A 71 -10.75 0.79 0.30
CA ARG A 71 -10.15 0.24 -0.91
C ARG A 71 -9.61 1.34 -1.80
N LYS A 72 -10.35 2.45 -1.92
CA LYS A 72 -9.94 3.61 -2.69
C LYS A 72 -8.69 4.24 -2.09
N GLN A 73 -8.65 4.44 -0.78
CA GLN A 73 -7.47 5.00 -0.10
C GLN A 73 -6.23 4.12 -0.29
N MET A 74 -6.38 2.80 -0.17
CA MET A 74 -5.29 1.86 -0.42
C MET A 74 -4.85 1.85 -1.88
N HIS A 75 -5.79 1.94 -2.82
CA HIS A 75 -5.47 2.07 -4.25
C HIS A 75 -4.67 3.35 -4.55
N ASP A 76 -5.08 4.48 -4.00
CA ASP A 76 -4.40 5.77 -4.17
C ASP A 76 -2.98 5.73 -3.57
N ASP A 77 -2.81 5.09 -2.40
CA ASP A 77 -1.49 4.89 -1.79
C ASP A 77 -0.57 3.99 -2.63
N LEU A 78 -1.11 2.94 -3.24
CA LEU A 78 -0.35 2.08 -4.15
C LEU A 78 0.03 2.80 -5.46
N LEU A 79 -0.83 3.68 -5.97
CA LEU A 79 -0.51 4.52 -7.14
C LEU A 79 0.60 5.53 -6.82
N ARG A 80 0.52 6.18 -5.65
CA ARG A 80 1.61 7.03 -5.15
C ARG A 80 2.91 6.25 -5.04
N PHE A 81 2.87 5.06 -4.44
CA PHE A 81 4.04 4.21 -4.31
C PHE A 81 4.64 3.82 -5.67
N LYS A 82 3.80 3.42 -6.64
CA LYS A 82 4.24 3.16 -8.02
C LYS A 82 4.95 4.37 -8.62
N SER A 83 4.34 5.55 -8.54
CA SER A 83 4.93 6.78 -9.09
C SER A 83 6.27 7.14 -8.45
N LEU A 84 6.40 6.95 -7.14
CA LEU A 84 7.65 7.19 -6.41
C LEU A 84 8.78 6.25 -6.85
N LEU A 85 8.46 4.97 -7.10
CA LEU A 85 9.42 3.99 -7.61
C LEU A 85 9.83 4.30 -9.06
N GLU A 86 8.87 4.65 -9.92
CA GLU A 86 9.13 4.91 -11.35
C GLU A 86 9.84 6.24 -11.61
N LYS A 87 9.59 7.27 -10.78
CA LYS A 87 10.22 8.60 -10.91
C LYS A 87 11.52 8.75 -10.10
N GLY A 88 11.93 7.70 -9.38
CA GLY A 88 13.28 7.59 -8.81
C GLY A 88 13.58 8.34 -7.51
N LYS A 89 12.58 8.88 -6.78
CA LYS A 89 12.81 9.49 -5.45
C LYS A 89 11.65 9.21 -4.50
N ALA A 90 11.78 8.16 -3.71
CA ALA A 90 10.84 7.81 -2.65
C ALA A 90 10.91 8.83 -1.49
N THR A 91 10.16 9.92 -1.58
CA THR A 91 9.75 10.71 -0.41
C THR A 91 8.23 10.70 -0.38
N GLY A 92 7.63 10.03 0.61
CA GLY A 92 6.21 9.63 0.66
C GLY A 92 5.19 10.76 0.81
N ARG A 93 5.36 11.91 0.14
CA ARG A 93 4.58 13.13 0.37
C ARG A 93 3.80 13.68 -0.83
N GLN A 94 3.78 13.00 -1.97
CA GLN A 94 3.10 13.48 -3.18
C GLN A 94 1.84 12.66 -3.48
N THR A 95 0.71 13.33 -3.74
CA THR A 95 -0.53 12.70 -4.22
C THR A 95 -0.45 12.53 -5.73
N VAL A 96 -0.70 11.30 -6.20
CA VAL A 96 -0.67 10.92 -7.61
C VAL A 96 -1.98 10.25 -7.95
N THR A 97 -2.64 10.67 -9.02
CA THR A 97 -3.93 10.09 -9.45
C THR A 97 -3.75 9.00 -10.50
N ARG A 98 -4.80 8.21 -10.70
CA ARG A 98 -4.79 7.09 -11.67
C ARG A 98 -4.57 7.57 -13.10
N GLU A 99 -5.01 8.77 -13.46
CA GLU A 99 -4.80 9.34 -14.80
C GLU A 99 -3.31 9.59 -15.08
N GLU A 100 -2.54 9.98 -14.06
CA GLU A 100 -1.12 10.34 -14.19
C GLU A 100 -0.17 9.13 -14.30
N VAL A 101 -0.67 7.94 -13.99
CA VAL A 101 0.09 6.68 -13.95
C VAL A 101 -0.23 5.79 -15.16
N GLN A 102 -1.30 6.11 -15.90
CA GLN A 102 -1.66 5.36 -17.10
C GLN A 102 -0.73 5.77 -18.24
N PRO A 103 -0.05 4.82 -18.92
CA PRO A 103 0.66 5.15 -20.14
C PRO A 103 -0.33 5.74 -21.14
N GLN A 104 0.02 6.87 -21.76
CA GLN A 104 -0.80 7.48 -22.81
C GLN A 104 -1.09 6.40 -23.86
N ARG A 105 -2.37 6.04 -23.99
CA ARG A 105 -2.82 5.14 -25.05
C ARG A 105 -2.52 5.84 -26.37
N PRO A 106 -1.68 5.28 -27.27
CA PRO A 106 -1.45 5.91 -28.55
C PRO A 106 -2.79 6.01 -29.29
N LEU A 107 -3.14 7.22 -29.71
CA LEU A 107 -4.25 7.45 -30.64
C LEU A 107 -3.89 6.77 -31.95
N HIS A 108 -4.66 5.73 -32.31
CA HIS A 108 -4.76 5.23 -33.67
C HIS A 108 -6.02 5.81 -34.31
#